data_AF-A0A523GAA2-F1
#
_entry.id   AF-A0A523GAA2-F1
#
_cell.length_a   1.000
_cell.length_b   1.000
_cell.length_c   1.000
_cell.angle_alpha   90.00
_cell.angle_beta   90.00
_cell.angle_gamma   90.00
#
_symmetry.space_group_name_H-M   'P 1'
#
loop_
_entity.id
_entity.type
_entity.pdbx_description
1 polymer ?
#
loop_
_entity_poly.entity_id
_entity_poly.type
_entity_poly.pdbx_seq_one_letter_code
_entity_poly.pdbx_strand_id
1 'polypeptide(L)'
;MKQKDSIDRLFERLEGTFDTIEPHADHQKRFLAKLDAHTAESKFRSGPIVKNWWKPLSIAASVLLLITAGLFLQNYDPEVEGLASVSPKMEETQSFFTTVINEELETLKSFENEDTEILIHDTLGRLEALESEYDGLKIDLVNSGNDKRVISAMITNFQNRIDLLKEVIKTIEEIKTLKANKNETTI
;
A
#
# COMPACT_ATOMS: atom_id res chain seq x y z
N MET A 1 -53.18 -45.74 28.80
CA MET A 1 -53.07 -44.87 29.99
C MET A 1 -51.80 -44.04 29.83
N LYS A 2 -51.89 -42.70 29.82
CA LYS A 2 -50.70 -41.84 29.66
C LYS A 2 -49.84 -41.91 30.93
N GLN A 3 -48.55 -42.14 30.76
CA GLN A 3 -47.59 -42.22 31.85
C GLN A 3 -47.39 -40.80 32.41
N LYS A 4 -47.90 -40.54 33.62
CA LYS A 4 -47.70 -39.24 34.29
C LYS A 4 -46.22 -39.01 34.54
N ASP A 5 -45.74 -37.87 34.06
CA ASP A 5 -44.36 -37.46 34.21
C ASP A 5 -44.07 -37.04 35.65
N SER A 6 -42.79 -36.78 35.96
CA SER A 6 -42.36 -36.51 37.33
C SER A 6 -42.97 -35.24 37.92
N ILE A 7 -43.35 -34.28 37.08
CA ILE A 7 -43.92 -33.00 37.50
C ILE A 7 -45.41 -33.18 37.81
N ASP A 8 -46.16 -33.88 36.96
CA ASP A 8 -47.57 -34.21 37.22
C ASP A 8 -47.75 -34.91 38.58
N ARG A 9 -46.88 -35.88 38.89
CA ARG A 9 -46.90 -36.59 40.19
C ARG A 9 -46.54 -35.71 41.37
N LEU A 10 -45.69 -34.70 41.15
CA LEU A 10 -45.26 -33.76 42.18
C LEU A 10 -46.42 -32.84 42.57
N PHE A 11 -47.13 -32.31 41.57
CA PHE A 11 -48.31 -31.48 41.80
C PHE A 11 -49.47 -32.25 42.41
N GLU A 12 -49.75 -33.47 41.94
CA GLU A 12 -50.81 -34.33 42.51
C GLU A 12 -50.50 -34.70 43.98
N ARG A 13 -49.23 -34.88 44.34
CA ARG A 13 -48.81 -35.11 45.74
C ARG A 13 -48.94 -33.87 46.62
N LEU A 14 -48.79 -32.68 46.04
CA LEU A 14 -48.79 -31.42 46.77
C LEU A 14 -50.15 -30.69 46.67
N GLU A 15 -51.10 -31.25 45.94
CA GLU A 15 -52.47 -30.75 45.79
C GLU A 15 -53.13 -30.63 47.17
N GLY A 16 -53.62 -29.43 47.51
CA GLY A 16 -54.19 -29.12 48.83
C GLY A 16 -53.20 -28.70 49.91
N THR A 17 -51.89 -28.65 49.64
CA THR A 17 -50.87 -28.23 50.63
C THR A 17 -50.46 -26.75 50.52
N PHE A 18 -50.74 -26.09 49.40
CA PHE A 18 -50.22 -24.75 49.08
C PHE A 18 -51.02 -23.58 49.68
N ASP A 19 -52.29 -23.78 50.04
CA ASP A 19 -53.19 -22.71 50.52
C ASP A 19 -53.58 -22.88 52.00
N THR A 20 -52.63 -23.32 52.83
CA THR A 20 -52.89 -23.65 54.25
C THR A 20 -52.70 -22.47 55.19
N ILE A 21 -52.00 -21.41 54.78
CA ILE A 21 -51.65 -20.27 55.64
C ILE A 21 -51.67 -18.98 54.82
N GLU A 22 -52.44 -17.99 55.26
CA GLU A 22 -52.42 -16.66 54.68
C GLU A 22 -51.14 -15.90 55.12
N PRO A 23 -50.45 -15.20 54.21
CA PRO A 23 -49.28 -14.42 54.59
C PRO A 23 -49.61 -13.36 55.65
N HIS A 24 -48.62 -13.03 56.48
CA HIS A 24 -48.75 -11.90 57.42
C HIS A 24 -49.17 -10.61 56.67
N ALA A 25 -50.01 -9.77 57.26
CA ALA A 25 -50.58 -8.58 56.61
C ALA A 25 -49.51 -7.65 55.97
N ASP A 26 -48.31 -7.58 56.57
CA ASP A 26 -47.17 -6.80 56.07
C ASP A 26 -46.34 -7.49 54.97
N HIS A 27 -46.75 -8.66 54.47
CA HIS A 27 -46.00 -9.41 53.46
C HIS A 27 -45.78 -8.58 52.19
N GLN A 28 -46.81 -7.91 51.68
CA GLN A 28 -46.72 -7.06 50.50
C GLN A 28 -45.73 -5.91 50.70
N LYS A 29 -45.78 -5.25 51.87
CA LYS A 29 -44.87 -4.15 52.21
C LYS A 29 -43.42 -4.62 52.27
N ARG A 30 -43.17 -5.78 52.88
CA ARG A 30 -41.83 -6.40 52.94
C ARG A 30 -41.33 -6.84 51.57
N PHE A 31 -42.23 -7.36 50.73
CA PHE A 31 -41.91 -7.74 49.35
C PHE A 31 -41.49 -6.51 48.52
N LEU A 32 -42.28 -5.43 48.57
CA LEU A 32 -41.96 -4.18 47.87
C LEU A 32 -40.65 -3.58 48.38
N ALA A 33 -40.43 -3.54 49.70
CA ALA A 33 -39.17 -3.06 50.26
C ALA A 33 -37.96 -3.90 49.78
N LYS A 34 -38.11 -5.22 49.65
CA LYS A 34 -37.06 -6.10 49.14
C LYS A 34 -36.86 -5.93 47.62
N LEU A 35 -37.93 -5.71 46.86
CA LEU A 35 -37.88 -5.41 45.43
C LEU A 35 -37.15 -4.09 45.15
N ASP A 36 -37.46 -3.05 45.93
CA ASP A 36 -36.81 -1.75 45.84
C ASP A 36 -35.34 -1.82 46.25
N ALA A 37 -35.00 -2.59 47.28
CA ALA A 37 -33.60 -2.82 47.65
C ALA A 37 -32.79 -3.50 46.52
N HIS A 38 -33.37 -4.50 45.85
CA HIS A 38 -32.70 -5.18 44.72
C HIS A 38 -32.64 -4.35 43.43
N THR A 39 -33.56 -3.40 43.23
CA THR A 39 -33.48 -2.44 42.10
C THR A 39 -32.58 -1.23 42.42
N ALA A 40 -32.35 -0.92 43.69
CA ALA A 40 -31.40 0.09 44.12
C ALA A 40 -29.94 -0.37 44.02
N GLU A 41 -29.66 -1.67 44.19
CA GLU A 41 -28.31 -2.24 43.99
C GLU A 41 -27.90 -2.37 42.51
N SER A 42 -28.85 -2.27 41.56
CA SER A 42 -28.56 -2.17 40.12
C SER A 42 -28.47 -0.74 39.59
N LYS A 43 -28.69 0.27 40.45
CA LYS A 43 -28.29 1.64 40.15
C LYS A 43 -26.78 1.73 40.33
N PHE A 44 -26.07 1.49 39.22
CA PHE A 44 -24.71 1.94 39.00
C PHE A 44 -24.46 3.24 39.78
N ARG A 45 -23.48 3.20 40.69
CA ARG A 45 -22.86 4.41 41.23
C ARG A 45 -22.52 5.31 40.05
N SER A 46 -23.34 6.33 39.85
CA SER A 46 -23.09 7.35 38.85
C SER A 46 -21.99 8.25 39.40
N GLY A 47 -20.75 7.77 39.32
CA GLY A 47 -19.60 8.66 39.30
C GLY A 47 -19.70 9.60 38.10
N PRO A 48 -18.98 10.73 38.09
CA PRO A 48 -19.04 11.68 36.98
C PRO A 48 -18.80 10.93 35.66
N ILE A 49 -19.73 11.09 34.73
CA ILE A 49 -19.66 10.52 33.39
C ILE A 49 -18.53 11.26 32.67
N VAL A 50 -17.29 10.83 32.86
CA VAL A 50 -16.22 11.11 31.91
C VAL A 50 -16.61 10.37 30.64
N LYS A 51 -17.29 11.07 29.73
CA LYS A 51 -17.67 10.54 28.42
C LYS A 51 -16.38 10.10 27.75
N ASN A 52 -16.13 8.80 27.74
CA ASN A 52 -14.88 8.20 27.29
C ASN A 52 -14.81 8.28 25.75
N TRP A 53 -14.53 9.48 25.23
CA TRP A 53 -14.35 9.78 23.80
C TRP A 53 -13.23 8.95 23.16
N TRP A 54 -12.44 8.25 23.96
CA TRP A 54 -11.39 7.36 23.49
C TRP A 54 -11.95 6.10 22.84
N LYS A 55 -13.16 5.63 23.22
CA LYS A 55 -13.78 4.45 22.59
C LYS A 55 -14.22 4.68 21.13
N PRO A 56 -14.95 5.75 20.78
CA PRO A 56 -15.21 6.04 19.36
C PRO A 56 -13.94 6.48 18.62
N LEU A 57 -12.97 7.10 19.30
CA LEU A 57 -11.69 7.47 18.69
C LEU A 57 -10.84 6.26 18.30
N SER A 58 -10.80 5.21 19.14
CA SER A 58 -10.06 3.99 18.82
C SER A 58 -10.68 3.20 17.67
N ILE A 59 -12.01 3.25 17.53
CA ILE A 59 -12.74 2.64 16.40
C ILE A 59 -12.51 3.45 15.12
N ALA A 60 -12.59 4.78 15.17
CA ALA A 60 -12.30 5.61 14.01
C ALA A 60 -10.83 5.45 13.56
N ALA A 61 -9.89 5.39 14.51
CA ALA A 61 -8.48 5.17 14.21
C ALA A 61 -8.21 3.80 13.57
N SER A 62 -8.88 2.73 14.01
CA SER A 62 -8.71 1.41 13.38
C SER A 62 -9.31 1.34 11.98
N VAL A 63 -10.48 1.96 11.76
CA VAL A 63 -11.08 2.06 10.42
C VAL A 63 -10.19 2.89 9.50
N LEU A 64 -9.66 4.01 9.99
CA LEU A 64 -8.76 4.87 9.22
C LEU A 64 -7.45 4.14 8.92
N LEU A 65 -6.89 3.36 9.86
CA LEU A 65 -5.72 2.50 9.64
C LEU A 65 -5.96 1.42 8.58
N LEU A 66 -7.14 0.80 8.56
CA LEU A 66 -7.49 -0.21 7.56
C LEU A 66 -7.69 0.42 6.18
N ILE A 67 -8.28 1.62 6.12
CA ILE A 67 -8.42 2.38 4.87
C ILE A 67 -7.04 2.82 4.37
N THR A 68 -6.19 3.38 5.24
CA THR A 68 -4.84 3.79 4.83
C THR A 68 -3.99 2.59 4.44
N ALA A 69 -4.04 1.47 5.17
CA ALA A 69 -3.35 0.24 4.79
C ALA A 69 -3.88 -0.33 3.48
N GLY A 70 -5.21 -0.31 3.26
CA GLY A 70 -5.83 -0.75 2.01
C GLY A 70 -5.41 0.11 0.81
N LEU A 71 -5.41 1.43 0.96
CA LEU A 71 -4.90 2.35 -0.06
C LEU A 71 -3.38 2.19 -0.28
N PHE A 72 -2.60 1.91 0.78
CA PHE A 72 -1.17 1.69 0.67
C PHE A 72 -0.86 0.39 -0.09
N LEU A 73 -1.60 -0.69 0.18
CA LEU A 73 -1.48 -1.95 -0.58
C LEU A 73 -1.96 -1.81 -2.02
N GLN A 74 -2.95 -0.95 -2.30
CA GLN A 74 -3.42 -0.69 -3.66
C GLN A 74 -2.39 0.07 -4.52
N ASN A 75 -1.55 0.91 -3.90
CA ASN A 75 -0.49 1.66 -4.59
C ASN A 75 0.89 0.98 -4.47
N TYR A 76 0.93 -0.28 -4.03
CA TYR A 76 2.16 -1.06 -4.01
C TYR A 76 2.36 -1.67 -5.40
N ASP A 77 3.06 -0.97 -6.28
CA ASP A 77 3.66 -1.59 -7.44
C ASP A 77 4.95 -2.29 -6.98
N PRO A 78 4.99 -3.63 -6.92
CA PRO A 78 6.23 -4.32 -6.62
C PRO A 78 7.24 -3.93 -7.70
N GLU A 79 8.35 -3.33 -7.27
CA GLU A 79 9.45 -2.98 -8.18
C GLU A 79 9.91 -4.27 -8.86
N VAL A 80 9.65 -4.37 -10.16
CA VAL A 80 10.04 -5.53 -10.95
C VAL A 80 11.54 -5.39 -11.23
N GLU A 81 12.36 -6.29 -10.68
CA GLU A 81 13.83 -6.18 -10.70
C GLU A 81 14.47 -6.20 -12.11
N GLY A 82 13.69 -6.52 -13.15
CA GLY A 82 14.15 -6.53 -14.54
C GLY A 82 15.13 -7.66 -14.82
N LEU A 83 16.24 -7.39 -15.51
CA LEU A 83 17.23 -8.42 -15.82
C LEU A 83 17.86 -9.05 -14.57
N ALA A 84 17.89 -8.32 -13.45
CA ALA A 84 18.42 -8.84 -12.18
C ALA A 84 17.65 -10.08 -11.68
N SER A 85 16.36 -10.21 -12.01
CA SER A 85 15.56 -11.39 -11.62
C SER A 85 15.90 -12.67 -12.40
N VAL A 86 16.72 -12.58 -13.45
CA VAL A 86 17.03 -13.72 -14.34
C VAL A 86 18.21 -14.54 -13.82
N SER A 87 19.31 -13.88 -13.45
CA SER A 87 20.53 -14.52 -12.93
C SER A 87 21.52 -13.48 -12.39
N PRO A 88 22.49 -13.86 -11.54
CA PRO A 88 23.54 -12.95 -11.07
C PRO A 88 24.33 -12.27 -12.20
N LYS A 89 24.52 -12.96 -13.34
CA LYS A 89 25.21 -12.35 -14.49
C LYS A 89 24.34 -11.29 -15.20
N MET A 90 23.02 -11.48 -15.19
CA MET A 90 22.08 -10.50 -15.75
C MET A 90 21.89 -9.30 -14.83
N GLU A 91 21.97 -9.50 -13.51
CA GLU A 91 22.08 -8.41 -12.54
C GLU A 91 23.34 -7.56 -12.78
N GLU A 92 24.50 -8.19 -12.94
CA GLU A 92 25.75 -7.50 -13.29
C GLU A 92 25.61 -6.73 -14.61
N THR A 93 24.93 -7.33 -15.59
CA THR A 93 24.69 -6.70 -16.90
C THR A 93 23.82 -5.46 -16.77
N GLN A 94 22.73 -5.53 -16.01
CA GLN A 94 21.86 -4.38 -15.71
C GLN A 94 22.64 -3.28 -15.00
N SER A 95 23.38 -3.63 -13.94
CA SER A 95 24.20 -2.68 -13.19
C SER A 95 25.23 -1.97 -14.07
N PHE A 96 25.92 -2.73 -14.94
CA PHE A 96 26.88 -2.19 -15.88
C PHE A 96 26.24 -1.17 -16.84
N PHE A 97 25.15 -1.54 -17.52
CA PHE A 97 24.51 -0.63 -18.47
C PHE A 97 23.90 0.61 -17.80
N THR A 98 23.28 0.45 -16.62
CA THR A 98 22.77 1.59 -15.85
C THR A 98 23.90 2.55 -15.47
N THR A 99 25.07 2.03 -15.07
CA THR A 99 26.24 2.87 -14.77
C THR A 99 26.69 3.65 -15.99
N VAL A 100 26.85 2.99 -17.14
CA VAL A 100 27.25 3.64 -18.41
C VAL A 100 26.24 4.72 -18.81
N ILE A 101 24.94 4.44 -18.73
CA ILE A 101 23.89 5.41 -19.07
C ILE A 101 23.97 6.63 -18.16
N ASN A 102 24.20 6.45 -16.86
CA ASN A 102 24.33 7.55 -15.92
C ASN A 102 25.55 8.41 -16.22
N GLU A 103 26.70 7.80 -16.51
CA GLU A 103 27.92 8.52 -16.89
C GLU A 103 27.72 9.34 -18.18
N GLU A 104 27.11 8.75 -19.21
CA GLU A 104 26.82 9.42 -20.47
C GLU A 104 25.77 10.54 -20.29
N LEU A 105 24.77 10.32 -19.43
CA LEU A 105 23.76 11.32 -19.11
C LEU A 105 24.34 12.51 -18.35
N GLU A 106 25.23 12.27 -17.38
CA GLU A 106 25.97 13.34 -16.69
C GLU A 106 26.84 14.12 -17.67
N THR A 107 27.53 13.41 -18.56
CA THR A 107 28.33 14.02 -19.63
C THR A 107 27.47 14.91 -20.52
N LEU A 108 26.31 14.41 -20.99
CA LEU A 108 25.37 15.19 -21.80
C LEU A 108 24.91 16.47 -21.10
N LYS A 109 24.51 16.37 -19.82
CA LYS A 109 24.07 17.52 -19.02
C LYS A 109 25.19 18.55 -18.81
N SER A 110 26.45 18.11 -18.75
CA SER A 110 27.59 19.02 -18.62
C SER A 110 27.76 19.97 -19.82
N PHE A 111 27.17 19.64 -20.97
CA PHE A 111 27.20 20.47 -22.17
C PHE A 111 26.05 21.47 -22.26
N GLU A 112 25.16 21.55 -21.26
CA GLU A 112 23.98 22.43 -21.29
C GLU A 112 24.37 23.92 -21.33
N ASN A 113 23.92 24.60 -22.38
CA ASN A 113 24.05 26.04 -22.60
C ASN A 113 23.00 26.51 -23.63
N GLU A 114 22.92 27.81 -23.90
CA GLU A 114 21.93 28.40 -24.81
C GLU A 114 21.90 27.77 -26.23
N ASP A 115 23.03 27.25 -26.71
CA ASP A 115 23.12 26.65 -28.04
C ASP A 115 22.71 25.17 -28.08
N THR A 116 22.73 24.48 -26.94
CA THR A 116 22.55 23.02 -26.83
C THR A 116 21.28 22.63 -26.07
N GLU A 117 20.67 23.57 -25.33
CA GLU A 117 19.51 23.35 -24.45
C GLU A 117 18.36 22.60 -25.15
N ILE A 118 17.95 23.05 -26.33
CA ILE A 118 16.83 22.44 -27.08
C ILE A 118 17.15 20.98 -27.44
N LEU A 119 18.37 20.71 -27.90
CA LEU A 119 18.79 19.36 -28.30
C LEU A 119 18.88 18.44 -27.08
N ILE A 120 19.43 18.93 -25.97
CA ILE A 120 19.51 18.16 -24.71
C ILE A 120 18.10 17.86 -24.19
N HIS A 121 17.21 18.85 -24.14
CA HIS A 121 15.84 18.66 -23.68
C HIS A 121 15.07 17.62 -24.51
N ASP A 122 15.14 17.69 -25.85
CA ASP A 122 14.54 16.68 -26.74
C ASP A 122 15.12 15.28 -26.49
N THR A 123 16.44 15.21 -26.28
CA THR A 123 17.14 13.95 -25.97
C THR A 123 16.68 13.34 -24.65
N LEU A 124 16.49 14.17 -23.60
CA LEU A 124 15.96 13.71 -22.32
C LEU A 124 14.54 13.15 -22.46
N GLY A 125 13.68 13.78 -23.25
CA GLY A 125 12.33 13.26 -23.53
C GLY A 125 12.35 11.91 -24.27
N ARG A 126 13.27 11.74 -25.24
CA ARG A 126 13.46 10.44 -25.92
C ARG A 126 14.01 9.38 -24.97
N LEU A 127 14.92 9.76 -24.08
CA LEU A 127 15.48 8.86 -23.07
C LEU A 127 14.41 8.38 -22.09
N GLU A 128 13.49 9.26 -21.69
CA GLU A 128 12.35 8.91 -20.84
C GLU A 128 11.40 7.93 -21.54
N ALA A 129 11.14 8.11 -22.84
CA ALA A 129 10.34 7.16 -23.62
C ALA A 129 10.99 5.77 -23.67
N LEU A 130 12.32 5.70 -23.82
CA LEU A 130 13.07 4.44 -23.78
C LEU A 130 13.05 3.80 -22.37
N GLU A 131 13.14 4.57 -21.29
CA GLU A 131 12.98 4.05 -19.92
C GLU A 131 11.58 3.47 -19.71
N SER A 132 10.53 4.16 -20.17
CA SER A 132 9.16 3.67 -20.07
C SER A 132 8.95 2.37 -20.86
N GLU A 133 9.58 2.22 -22.03
CA GLU A 133 9.59 0.95 -22.76
C GLU A 133 10.30 -0.16 -21.97
N TYR A 134 11.43 0.15 -21.32
CA TYR A 134 12.14 -0.80 -20.46
C TYR A 134 11.26 -1.27 -19.29
N ASP A 135 10.50 -0.37 -18.67
CA ASP A 135 9.55 -0.72 -17.60
C ASP A 135 8.46 -1.67 -18.08
N GLY A 136 7.94 -1.47 -19.30
CA GLY A 136 7.04 -2.42 -19.95
C GLY A 136 7.69 -3.79 -20.14
N LEU A 137 8.95 -3.82 -20.59
CA LEU A 137 9.70 -5.06 -20.78
C LEU A 137 9.97 -5.81 -19.47
N LYS A 138 10.12 -5.12 -18.33
CA LYS A 138 10.22 -5.77 -17.01
C LYS A 138 8.96 -6.60 -16.72
N ILE A 139 7.78 -6.05 -17.00
CA ILE A 139 6.50 -6.74 -16.81
C ILE A 139 6.38 -7.94 -17.76
N ASP A 140 6.73 -7.75 -19.04
CA ASP A 140 6.73 -8.81 -20.04
C ASP A 140 7.71 -9.94 -19.70
N LEU A 141 8.86 -9.62 -19.07
CA LEU A 141 9.86 -10.60 -18.67
C LEU A 141 9.29 -11.56 -17.62
N VAL A 142 8.60 -11.02 -16.61
CA VAL A 142 7.92 -11.81 -15.58
C VAL A 142 6.80 -12.64 -16.20
N ASN A 143 5.93 -12.01 -17.00
CA ASN A 143 4.77 -12.66 -17.61
C ASN A 143 5.16 -13.77 -18.60
N SER A 144 6.29 -13.61 -19.29
CA SER A 144 6.79 -14.59 -20.26
C SER A 144 7.63 -15.71 -19.64
N GLY A 145 7.92 -15.65 -18.33
CA GLY A 145 8.76 -16.64 -17.65
C GLY A 145 10.23 -16.56 -18.11
N ASN A 146 10.77 -15.34 -18.20
CA ASN A 146 12.14 -15.06 -18.64
C ASN A 146 12.41 -15.44 -20.11
N ASP A 147 11.50 -15.10 -21.03
CA ASP A 147 11.70 -15.35 -22.46
C ASP A 147 12.94 -14.62 -22.96
N LYS A 148 13.84 -15.37 -23.64
CA LYS A 148 15.09 -14.85 -24.21
C LYS A 148 14.88 -13.69 -25.19
N ARG A 149 13.73 -13.63 -25.86
CA ARG A 149 13.38 -12.53 -26.76
C ARG A 149 13.10 -11.25 -25.99
N VAL A 150 12.44 -11.34 -24.83
CA VAL A 150 12.21 -10.19 -23.95
C VAL A 150 13.53 -9.74 -23.34
N ILE A 151 14.37 -10.68 -22.87
CA ILE A 151 15.73 -10.37 -22.41
C ILE A 151 16.53 -9.65 -23.50
N SER A 152 16.45 -10.12 -24.75
CA SER A 152 17.12 -9.46 -25.88
C SER A 152 16.58 -8.04 -26.09
N ALA A 153 15.27 -7.84 -26.03
CA ALA A 153 14.66 -6.51 -26.17
C ALA A 153 15.10 -5.56 -25.04
N MET A 154 15.21 -6.06 -23.80
CA MET A 154 15.71 -5.29 -22.66
C MET A 154 17.16 -4.85 -22.85
N ILE A 155 18.03 -5.75 -23.32
CA ILE A 155 19.43 -5.42 -23.65
C ILE A 155 19.49 -4.40 -24.80
N THR A 156 18.68 -4.59 -25.84
CA THR A 156 18.60 -3.65 -26.96
C THR A 156 18.10 -2.28 -26.52
N ASN A 157 17.16 -2.18 -25.59
CA ASN A 157 16.73 -0.91 -25.04
C ASN A 157 17.88 -0.18 -24.32
N PHE A 158 18.68 -0.87 -23.50
CA PHE A 158 19.89 -0.29 -22.92
C PHE A 158 20.86 0.23 -23.99
N GLN A 159 21.09 -0.56 -25.04
CA GLN A 159 21.96 -0.17 -26.16
C GLN A 159 21.42 1.08 -26.86
N ASN A 160 20.13 1.13 -27.17
CA ASN A 160 19.50 2.29 -27.81
C ASN A 160 19.65 3.57 -26.99
N ARG A 161 19.53 3.48 -25.66
CA ARG A 161 19.72 4.63 -24.75
C ARG A 161 21.16 5.13 -24.79
N ILE A 162 22.13 4.22 -24.77
CA ILE A 162 23.56 4.56 -24.85
C ILE A 162 23.89 5.17 -26.21
N ASP A 163 23.39 4.58 -27.30
CA ASP A 163 23.62 5.05 -28.65
C ASP A 163 23.04 6.46 -28.86
N LEU A 164 21.81 6.70 -28.37
CA LEU A 164 21.18 8.03 -28.37
C LEU A 164 22.05 9.06 -27.65
N LEU A 165 22.50 8.76 -26.42
CA LEU A 165 23.32 9.68 -25.64
C LEU A 165 24.64 10.00 -26.36
N LYS A 166 25.32 8.97 -26.90
CA LYS A 166 26.58 9.13 -27.63
C LYS A 166 26.43 9.93 -28.91
N GLU A 167 25.38 9.68 -29.69
CA GLU A 167 25.11 10.41 -30.93
C GLU A 167 24.91 11.91 -30.66
N VAL A 168 24.17 12.24 -29.60
CA VAL A 168 23.88 13.62 -29.22
C VAL A 168 25.12 14.32 -28.66
N ILE A 169 25.87 13.65 -27.78
CA ILE A 169 27.16 14.17 -27.27
C ILE A 169 28.09 14.51 -28.44
N LYS A 170 28.25 13.58 -29.38
CA LYS A 170 29.07 13.79 -30.58
C LYS A 170 28.59 14.99 -31.40
N THR A 171 27.28 15.12 -31.61
CA THR A 171 26.68 16.24 -32.33
C THR A 171 27.00 17.58 -31.64
N ILE A 172 26.92 17.63 -30.31
CA ILE A 172 27.25 18.82 -29.53
C ILE A 172 28.73 19.18 -29.66
N GLU A 173 29.62 18.19 -29.60
CA GLU A 173 31.06 18.41 -29.80
C GLU A 173 31.37 18.96 -31.20
N GLU A 174 30.71 18.44 -32.24
CA GLU A 174 30.81 18.96 -33.61
C GLU A 174 30.35 20.43 -33.69
N ILE A 175 29.22 20.78 -33.07
CA ILE A 175 28.73 22.18 -33.00
C ILE A 175 29.78 23.09 -32.33
N LYS A 176 30.36 22.64 -31.21
CA LYS A 176 31.37 23.40 -30.45
C LYS A 176 32.63 23.65 -31.28
N THR A 177 33.14 22.63 -31.99
CA THR A 177 34.33 22.77 -32.84
C THR A 177 34.10 23.72 -34.02
N LEU A 178 32.93 23.64 -34.67
CA LEU A 178 32.58 24.53 -35.78
C LEU A 178 32.49 26.00 -35.35
N LYS A 179 31.99 26.28 -34.14
CA LYS A 179 31.95 27.64 -33.59
C LYS A 179 33.34 28.18 -33.26
N ALA A 180 34.22 27.37 -32.67
CA ALA A 180 35.60 27.77 -32.39
C ALA A 180 36.34 28.22 -33.66
N ASN A 181 36.25 27.41 -34.73
CA ASN A 181 36.92 27.70 -36.01
C ASN A 181 36.41 28.99 -36.71
N LYS A 182 35.12 29.32 -36.56
CA LYS A 182 34.54 30.57 -37.10
C LYS A 182 35.06 31.82 -36.37
N ASN A 183 35.31 31.71 -35.07
CA ASN A 183 35.82 32.82 -34.28
C ASN A 183 37.31 33.11 -34.56
N GLU A 184 38.09 32.10 -34.95
CA GLU A 184 39.51 32.25 -35.32
C GLU A 184 39.71 32.84 -36.73
N THR A 185 38.75 32.65 -37.64
CA THR A 185 38.83 33.16 -39.03
C THR A 185 38.31 34.59 -39.21
N THR A 186 37.79 35.21 -38.15
CA THR A 186 37.21 36.56 -38.17
C THR A 186 38.06 37.59 -37.39
N ILE A 187 39.40 37.45 -37.42
CA ILE A 187 40.35 38.41 -36.82
C ILE A 187 41.14 39.12 -37.92
#